data_AF-A0A8I0TP38-F1
#
_entry.id   AF-A0A8I0TP38-F1
#
_cell.length_a   1.000
_cell.length_b   1.000
_cell.length_c   1.000
_cell.angle_alpha   90.00
_cell.angle_beta   90.00
_cell.angle_gamma   90.00
#
_symmetry.space_group_name_H-M   'P 1'
#
loop_
_entity.id
_entity.type
_entity.pdbx_description
1 polymer ?
#
loop_
_entity_poly.entity_id
_entity_poly.type
_entity_poly.pdbx_seq_one_letter_code
_entity_poly.pdbx_strand_id
1 'polypeptide(L)'
;MLTCNGGDPPSSSSWVRSPNPVFQRSNASGVYGPGHNGFFKSPDGTEDWMVYHANSSASGGCDMNRSTRAQKVTWNADGTPDLGTPASLGATLTAPSGEQSYRFPSIVPNRLPGAGPLPILER
;
A
#
# COMPACT_ATOMS: atom_id res chain seq x y z
N MET A 1 -10.61 0.70 14.55
CA MET A 1 -11.37 0.06 13.46
C MET A 1 -12.79 -0.18 13.94
N LEU A 2 -13.76 -0.31 13.03
CA LEU A 2 -15.11 -0.78 13.35
C LEU A 2 -15.25 -2.21 12.81
N THR A 3 -15.73 -3.12 13.64
CA THR A 3 -16.02 -4.51 13.26
C THR A 3 -17.52 -4.70 13.24
N CYS A 4 -18.07 -5.18 12.12
CA CYS A 4 -19.48 -5.55 12.04
C CYS A 4 -19.70 -6.92 12.68
N ASN A 5 -20.54 -7.00 13.71
CA ASN A 5 -20.85 -8.26 14.41
C ASN A 5 -22.16 -8.91 13.90
N GLY A 6 -22.59 -8.57 12.68
CA GLY A 6 -23.89 -8.92 12.12
C GLY A 6 -24.97 -7.88 12.44
N GLY A 7 -26.20 -8.14 11.98
CA GLY A 7 -27.31 -7.19 12.08
C GLY A 7 -27.43 -6.27 10.87
N ASP A 8 -28.11 -5.14 11.05
CA ASP A 8 -28.38 -4.15 10.00
C ASP A 8 -27.19 -3.17 9.86
N PRO A 9 -26.48 -3.10 8.71
CA PRO A 9 -25.27 -2.28 8.55
C PRO A 9 -25.43 -0.77 8.84
N PRO A 10 -26.56 -0.11 8.58
CA PRO A 10 -26.78 1.28 8.98
C PRO A 10 -26.94 1.48 10.49
N SER A 11 -27.26 0.43 11.26
CA SER A 11 -27.41 0.53 12.72
C SER A 11 -26.06 0.59 13.41
N SER A 12 -25.85 1.59 14.28
CA SER A 12 -24.62 1.73 15.06
C SER A 12 -24.38 0.54 16.01
N SER A 13 -25.44 -0.13 16.47
CA SER A 13 -25.35 -1.30 17.34
C SER A 13 -24.71 -2.52 16.65
N SER A 14 -24.70 -2.55 15.32
CA SER A 14 -24.07 -3.61 14.52
C SER A 14 -22.54 -3.51 14.52
N TRP A 15 -21.98 -2.39 15.01
CA TRP A 15 -20.55 -2.08 14.92
C TRP A 15 -19.90 -1.97 16.29
N VAL A 16 -18.79 -2.68 16.48
CA VAL A 16 -17.93 -2.56 17.66
C VAL A 16 -16.66 -1.81 17.29
N ARG A 17 -16.32 -0.80 18.08
CA ARG A 17 -15.09 -0.03 17.93
C ARG A 17 -13.93 -0.71 18.64
N SER A 18 -12.79 -0.84 17.94
CA SER A 18 -11.54 -1.26 18.57
C SER A 18 -11.13 -0.30 19.70
N PRO A 19 -10.66 -0.80 20.84
CA PRO A 19 -10.26 0.05 21.96
C PRO A 19 -9.00 0.88 21.67
N ASN A 20 -8.14 0.38 20.78
CA ASN A 20 -6.87 1.03 20.40
C ASN A 20 -6.81 1.28 18.88
N PRO A 21 -5.94 2.20 18.42
CA PRO A 21 -5.59 2.30 17.01
C PRO A 21 -5.06 0.97 16.49
N VAL A 22 -5.53 0.56 15.31
CA VAL A 22 -5.04 -0.66 14.62
C VAL A 22 -3.87 -0.37 13.69
N PHE A 23 -3.58 0.90 13.44
CA PHE A 23 -2.45 1.39 12.66
C PHE A 23 -2.14 2.81 13.10
N GLN A 24 -0.87 3.11 13.39
CA GLN A 24 -0.49 4.36 14.02
C GLN A 24 0.96 4.75 13.71
N ARG A 25 1.32 5.98 14.08
CA ARG A 25 2.69 6.52 14.03
C ARG A 25 3.70 5.51 14.60
N SER A 26 4.84 5.37 13.90
CA SER A 26 6.00 4.60 14.36
C SER A 26 7.24 5.49 14.31
N ASN A 27 7.76 5.85 15.48
CA ASN A 27 9.03 6.59 15.56
C ASN A 27 10.20 5.74 15.05
N ALA A 28 10.17 4.43 15.33
CA ALA A 28 11.22 3.49 14.89
C ALA A 28 11.30 3.39 13.35
N SER A 29 10.16 3.46 12.67
CA SER A 29 10.09 3.45 11.21
C SER A 29 10.16 4.85 10.57
N GLY A 30 10.25 5.91 11.39
CA GLY A 30 10.21 7.30 10.91
C GLY A 30 8.90 7.66 10.21
N VAL A 31 7.76 7.10 10.64
CA VAL A 31 6.45 7.30 9.99
C VAL A 31 5.49 8.02 10.92
N TYR A 32 4.94 9.13 10.44
CA TYR A 32 4.15 10.06 11.22
C TYR A 32 2.78 10.28 10.59
N GLY A 33 1.72 10.21 11.40
CA GLY A 33 0.34 10.42 10.97
C GLY A 33 -0.13 9.53 9.82
N PRO A 34 0.04 8.19 9.87
CA PRO A 34 -0.50 7.33 8.83
C PRO A 34 -2.03 7.35 8.84
N GLY A 35 -2.66 7.39 7.67
CA GLY A 35 -4.13 7.40 7.60
C GLY A 35 -4.70 7.52 6.19
N HIS A 36 -6.02 7.75 6.14
CA HIS A 36 -6.83 7.84 4.92
C HIS A 36 -6.51 6.70 3.95
N ASN A 37 -6.68 5.48 4.44
CA ASN A 37 -6.25 4.27 3.75
C ASN A 37 -7.33 3.73 2.80
N GLY A 38 -6.90 2.83 1.93
CA GLY A 38 -7.75 1.96 1.11
C GLY A 38 -7.18 0.54 1.09
N PHE A 39 -7.96 -0.41 0.57
CA PHE A 39 -7.55 -1.80 0.42
C PHE A 39 -7.69 -2.25 -1.03
N PHE A 40 -6.77 -3.09 -1.47
CA PHE A 40 -6.77 -3.67 -2.81
C PHE A 40 -6.17 -5.07 -2.78
N LYS A 41 -6.42 -5.82 -3.85
CA LYS A 41 -5.86 -7.16 -4.05
C LYS A 41 -4.57 -7.09 -4.86
N SER A 42 -3.64 -8.00 -4.61
CA SER A 42 -2.54 -8.27 -5.54
C SER A 42 -3.08 -8.64 -6.94
N PRO A 43 -2.27 -8.48 -8.02
CA PRO A 43 -2.67 -8.84 -9.38
C PRO A 43 -3.26 -10.25 -9.55
N ASP A 44 -2.76 -11.24 -8.81
CA ASP A 44 -3.28 -12.62 -8.83
C ASP A 44 -4.42 -12.88 -7.82
N GLY A 45 -4.83 -11.87 -7.05
CA GLY A 45 -5.91 -11.96 -6.07
C GLY A 45 -5.56 -12.67 -4.75
N THR A 46 -4.32 -13.15 -4.59
CA THR A 46 -3.93 -14.00 -3.46
C THR A 46 -3.56 -13.24 -2.18
N GLU A 47 -3.28 -11.93 -2.29
CA GLU A 47 -2.89 -11.09 -1.17
C GLU A 47 -3.80 -9.88 -1.03
N ASP A 48 -4.05 -9.48 0.22
CA ASP A 48 -4.64 -8.20 0.56
C ASP A 48 -3.53 -7.19 0.84
N TRP A 49 -3.73 -5.98 0.33
CA TRP A 49 -2.80 -4.88 0.47
C TRP A 49 -3.54 -3.63 0.96
N MET A 50 -2.85 -2.84 1.77
CA MET A 50 -3.35 -1.55 2.25
C MET A 50 -2.52 -0.43 1.63
N VAL A 51 -3.19 0.54 1.01
CA VAL A 51 -2.60 1.82 0.61
C VAL A 51 -2.94 2.87 1.66
N TYR A 52 -2.02 3.77 2.00
CA TYR A 52 -2.23 4.85 2.98
C TYR A 52 -1.29 6.02 2.71
N HIS A 53 -1.58 7.19 3.28
CA HIS A 53 -0.61 8.30 3.29
C HIS A 53 0.12 8.39 4.62
N ALA A 54 1.34 8.95 4.61
CA ALA A 54 2.08 9.28 5.83
C ALA A 54 3.15 10.37 5.61
N ASN A 55 3.57 11.00 6.70
CA ASN A 55 4.70 11.92 6.76
C ASN A 55 5.99 11.20 7.20
N SER A 56 7.14 11.73 6.78
CA SER A 56 8.48 11.28 7.21
C SER A 56 9.10 12.16 8.31
N SER A 57 8.35 13.17 8.79
CA SER A 57 8.75 14.05 9.89
C SER A 57 7.62 14.18 10.92
N ALA A 58 7.98 14.29 12.20
CA ALA A 58 7.04 14.57 13.29
C ALA A 58 6.37 15.95 13.18
N SER A 59 7.01 16.90 12.49
CA SER A 59 6.45 18.23 12.20
C SER A 59 5.61 18.27 10.92
N GLY A 60 5.53 17.17 10.18
CA GLY A 60 4.74 17.09 8.94
C GLY A 60 3.23 17.12 9.23
N GLY A 61 2.48 17.76 8.35
CA GLY A 61 1.03 17.95 8.50
C GLY A 61 0.24 17.57 7.26
N CYS A 62 -0.84 18.32 7.00
CA CYS A 62 -1.61 18.27 5.75
C CYS A 62 -0.91 19.04 4.61
N ASP A 63 0.40 18.91 4.51
CA ASP A 63 1.22 19.56 3.49
C ASP A 63 1.41 18.65 2.26
N MET A 64 2.28 19.09 1.33
CA MET A 64 2.66 18.36 0.12
C MET A 64 3.79 17.33 0.34
N ASN A 65 4.24 17.13 1.57
CA ASN A 65 5.31 16.17 1.91
C ASN A 65 4.77 14.79 2.31
N ARG A 66 3.45 14.61 2.37
CA ARG A 66 2.82 13.31 2.55
C ARG A 66 3.10 12.43 1.35
N SER A 67 3.52 11.21 1.62
CA SER A 67 3.77 10.17 0.61
C SER A 67 2.67 9.13 0.65
N THR A 68 2.23 8.66 -0.52
CA THR A 68 1.44 7.44 -0.66
C THR A 68 2.35 6.23 -0.45
N ARG A 69 1.89 5.26 0.34
CA ARG A 69 2.61 4.04 0.69
C ARG A 69 1.66 2.86 0.59
N ALA A 70 2.20 1.67 0.34
CA ALA A 70 1.43 0.44 0.35
C ALA A 70 2.19 -0.68 1.06
N GLN A 71 1.49 -1.54 1.77
CA GLN A 71 2.05 -2.75 2.38
C GLN A 71 1.03 -3.89 2.44
N LYS A 72 1.53 -5.12 2.42
CA LYS A 72 0.70 -6.33 2.56
C LYS A 72 -0.01 -6.35 3.92
N VAL A 73 -1.25 -6.78 3.92
CA VAL A 73 -2.06 -7.06 5.11
C VAL A 73 -1.97 -8.55 5.38
N THR A 74 -1.76 -8.90 6.64
CA THR A 74 -1.87 -10.28 7.12
C THR A 74 -3.16 -10.44 7.92
N TRP A 75 -3.57 -11.68 8.17
CA TRP A 75 -4.81 -11.98 8.86
C TRP A 75 -4.52 -12.81 10.11
N ASN A 76 -5.07 -12.37 11.24
CA ASN A 76 -5.02 -13.11 12.50
C ASN A 76 -5.88 -14.37 12.41
N ALA A 77 -5.65 -15.32 13.32
CA ALA A 77 -6.42 -16.57 13.37
C ALA A 77 -7.93 -16.35 13.66
N ASP A 78 -8.30 -15.22 14.26
CA ASP A 78 -9.69 -14.83 14.52
C ASP A 78 -10.37 -14.15 13.31
N GLY A 79 -9.66 -14.03 12.18
CA GLY A 79 -10.17 -13.40 10.97
C GLY A 79 -10.09 -11.87 10.96
N THR A 80 -9.47 -11.23 11.97
CA THR A 80 -9.21 -9.78 11.95
C THR A 80 -7.95 -9.44 11.15
N PRO A 81 -7.89 -8.27 10.49
CA PRO A 81 -6.69 -7.87 9.77
C PRO A 81 -5.58 -7.44 10.75
N ASP A 82 -4.37 -7.93 10.50
CA ASP A 82 -3.14 -7.39 11.06
C ASP A 82 -2.49 -6.45 10.03
N LEU A 83 -2.52 -5.16 10.34
CA LEU A 83 -1.94 -4.11 9.50
C LEU A 83 -0.45 -3.89 9.78
N GLY A 84 0.07 -4.49 10.85
CA GLY A 84 1.45 -4.35 11.28
C GLY A 84 1.87 -2.93 11.63
N THR A 85 3.16 -2.65 11.45
CA THR A 85 3.77 -1.33 11.62
C THR A 85 3.91 -0.65 10.24
N PRO A 86 3.70 0.67 10.12
CA PRO A 86 3.91 1.35 8.85
C PRO A 86 5.36 1.22 8.35
N ALA A 87 5.48 0.83 7.09
CA ALA A 87 6.76 0.77 6.38
C ALA A 87 7.41 2.17 6.24
N SER A 88 8.73 2.21 6.44
CA SER A 88 9.52 3.42 6.20
C SER A 88 9.53 3.77 4.71
N LEU A 89 9.74 5.05 4.37
CA LEU A 89 9.67 5.53 2.98
C LEU A 89 10.67 4.84 2.03
N GLY A 90 11.80 4.39 2.55
CA GLY A 90 12.85 3.69 1.79
C GLY A 90 12.86 2.17 1.99
N ALA A 91 11.84 1.60 2.64
CA ALA A 91 11.78 0.15 2.86
C ALA A 91 11.70 -0.60 1.53
N THR A 92 12.54 -1.61 1.35
CA THR A 92 12.38 -2.58 0.26
C THR A 92 11.30 -3.58 0.68
N LEU A 93 10.17 -3.57 -0.04
CA LEU A 93 9.08 -4.52 0.12
C LEU A 93 9.04 -5.46 -1.07
N THR A 94 8.65 -6.71 -0.85
CA THR A 94 8.30 -7.62 -1.93
C THR A 94 7.09 -7.06 -2.67
N ALA A 95 7.15 -7.01 -3.99
CA ALA A 95 6.01 -6.59 -4.81
C ALA A 95 4.77 -7.47 -4.57
N PRO A 96 3.54 -6.92 -4.69
CA PRO A 96 2.32 -7.71 -4.69
C PRO A 96 2.40 -8.96 -5.59
N SER A 97 1.90 -10.08 -5.10
CA SER A 97 1.96 -11.35 -5.85
C SER A 97 1.29 -11.27 -7.22
N GLY A 98 1.90 -11.90 -8.22
CA GLY A 98 1.46 -11.82 -9.62
C GLY A 98 1.84 -10.52 -10.33
N GLU A 99 2.54 -9.58 -9.68
CA GLU A 99 3.14 -8.45 -10.37
C GLU A 99 4.19 -8.97 -11.36
N GLN A 100 3.98 -8.65 -12.64
CA GLN A 100 4.93 -9.01 -13.67
C GLN A 100 6.15 -8.10 -13.53
N SER A 101 7.30 -8.66 -13.15
CA SER A 101 8.55 -7.96 -13.33
C SER A 101 8.71 -7.70 -14.82
N TYR A 102 8.52 -6.46 -15.26
CA TYR A 102 8.89 -6.08 -16.61
C TYR A 102 10.40 -6.23 -16.70
N ARG A 103 10.87 -7.37 -17.19
CA ARG A 103 12.28 -7.55 -17.49
C ARG A 103 12.53 -6.66 -18.69
N PHE A 104 13.15 -5.51 -18.45
CA PHE A 104 13.76 -4.77 -19.53
C PHE A 104 14.59 -5.77 -20.35
N PRO A 105 14.32 -5.94 -21.65
CA PRO A 105 15.17 -6.76 -22.47
C PRO A 105 16.58 -6.23 -22.27
N SER A 106 17.49 -7.10 -21.83
CA SER A 106 18.88 -6.73 -21.58
C SER A 106 19.38 -6.02 -22.84
N ILE A 107 19.66 -4.72 -22.74
CA ILE A 107 20.38 -4.02 -23.78
C ILE A 107 21.76 -4.68 -23.80
N VAL A 108 21.93 -5.65 -24.68
CA VAL A 108 23.25 -6.11 -25.08
C VAL A 108 23.99 -4.88 -25.63
N PRO A 109 25.09 -4.44 -25.02
CA PRO A 109 25.87 -3.35 -25.57
C PRO A 109 26.44 -3.83 -26.92
N ASN A 110 26.21 -3.04 -27.97
CA ASN A 110 26.65 -3.25 -29.36
C ASN A 110 25.89 -4.29 -30.21
N ARG A 111 24.78 -3.84 -30.80
CA ARG A 111 24.63 -3.91 -32.26
C ARG A 111 23.66 -2.81 -32.72
N LEU A 112 24.17 -1.81 -33.43
CA LEU A 112 23.33 -1.01 -34.33
C LEU A 112 23.18 -1.81 -35.63
N PRO A 113 21.96 -2.23 -35.98
CA PRO A 113 21.58 -2.22 -37.38
C PRO A 113 20.22 -1.55 -37.59
N GLY A 114 20.23 -0.42 -38.27
CA GLY A 114 19.05 0.14 -38.94
C GLY A 114 18.06 0.86 -38.02
N ALA A 115 18.20 2.18 -37.95
CA ALA A 115 17.13 3.06 -37.53
C ALA A 115 15.93 2.91 -38.50
N GLY A 116 14.93 2.14 -38.09
CA GLY A 116 13.57 2.23 -38.63
C GLY A 116 12.78 3.30 -37.84
N PRO A 117 11.84 4.02 -38.48
CA PRO A 117 11.14 5.11 -37.82
C PRO A 117 10.25 4.61 -36.68
N LEU A 118 10.29 5.30 -35.55
CA LEU A 118 9.42 5.05 -34.40
C LEU A 118 7.95 5.35 -34.77
N PRO A 119 6.98 4.53 -34.34
CA PRO A 119 5.58 4.89 -34.50
C PRO A 119 5.27 6.08 -33.58
N ILE A 120 4.74 7.14 -34.19
CA ILE A 120 4.12 8.27 -33.50
C ILE A 120 2.81 7.73 -32.92
N LEU A 121 2.67 7.71 -31.60
CA LEU A 121 1.36 7.58 -30.97
C LEU A 121 0.80 8.99 -30.81
N GLU A 122 -0.17 9.33 -31.67
CA GLU A 122 -1.00 10.50 -31.45
C GLU A 122 -1.97 10.26 -30.29
N ARG A 123 -1.94 11.21 -29.35
CA ARG A 123 -2.92 11.59 -28.31
C ARG A 123 -3.31 10.58 -27.23
#